data_AF-A0A944A004-F1
#
_entry.id   AF-A0A944A004-F1
#
_cell.length_a   1.000
_cell.length_b   1.000
_cell.length_c   1.000
_cell.angle_alpha   90.00
_cell.angle_beta   90.00
_cell.angle_gamma   90.00
#
_symmetry.space_group_name_H-M   'P 1'
#
loop_
_entity.id
_entity.type
_entity.pdbx_description
1 polymer ?
#
loop_
_entity_poly.entity_id
_entity_poly.type
_entity_poly.pdbx_seq_one_letter_code
_entity_poly.pdbx_strand_id
1 'polypeptide(L)'
;MIWILGIVIIAVIKTLLCKAVSLLIILLSFWIKGKKLHFNSNQWDNFFLQLSDKKLQHYAVSVYIAAAVISSVAAFFLFKATGYSRGLEITLLIFIGGLAITAYKWHTKGKDYLMKRYREIPKTILEKRNEKTTD
;
A
#
# COMPACT_ATOMS: atom_id res chain seq x y z
N MET A 1 -0.30 30.85 -16.76
CA MET A 1 -1.38 30.15 -16.02
C MET A 1 -1.63 28.72 -16.53
N ILE A 2 -1.80 28.48 -17.83
CA ILE A 2 -2.11 27.15 -18.41
C ILE A 2 -1.11 26.04 -18.02
N TRP A 3 0.19 26.35 -17.95
CA TRP A 3 1.23 25.38 -17.56
C TRP A 3 1.13 24.89 -16.10
N ILE A 4 0.73 25.76 -15.18
CA ILE A 4 0.56 25.41 -13.76
C ILE A 4 -0.65 24.50 -13.58
N LEU A 5 -1.75 24.80 -14.29
CA LEU A 5 -2.94 23.94 -14.34
C LEU A 5 -2.61 22.52 -14.83
N GLY A 6 -1.78 22.39 -15.86
CA GLY A 6 -1.32 21.09 -16.35
C GLY A 6 -0.58 20.28 -15.28
N ILE A 7 0.34 20.91 -14.55
CA ILE A 7 1.11 20.25 -13.47
C ILE A 7 0.18 19.79 -12.34
N VAL A 8 -0.78 20.63 -11.95
CA VAL A 8 -1.77 20.28 -10.91
C VAL A 8 -2.63 19.09 -11.35
N ILE A 9 -3.13 19.09 -12.59
CA ILE A 9 -3.93 17.98 -13.13
C ILE A 9 -3.13 16.68 -13.12
N ILE A 10 -1.87 16.71 -13.56
CA ILE A 10 -1.01 15.53 -13.57
C ILE A 10 -0.70 15.05 -12.15
N ALA A 11 -0.50 15.96 -11.19
CA ALA A 11 -0.32 15.60 -9.79
C ALA A 11 -1.56 14.89 -9.22
N VAL A 12 -2.77 15.41 -9.50
CA VAL A 12 -4.02 14.76 -9.08
C VAL A 12 -4.15 13.37 -9.70
N ILE A 13 -3.96 13.24 -11.02
CA ILE A 13 -4.00 11.93 -11.72
C ILE A 13 -2.99 10.96 -11.10
N LYS A 14 -1.76 11.42 -10.83
CA LYS A 14 -0.73 10.60 -10.20
C LYS A 14 -1.16 10.08 -8.83
N THR A 15 -1.77 10.93 -7.99
CA THR A 15 -2.25 10.51 -6.66
C THR A 15 -3.39 9.50 -6.73
N LEU A 16 -4.33 9.69 -7.66
CA LEU A 16 -5.43 8.75 -7.92
C LEU A 16 -4.89 7.41 -8.41
N LEU A 17 -3.95 7.44 -9.36
CA LEU A 17 -3.31 6.25 -9.90
C LEU A 17 -2.53 5.51 -8.82
N CYS A 18 -1.82 6.23 -7.94
CA CYS A 18 -1.11 5.61 -6.82
C CYS A 18 -2.06 4.84 -5.89
N LYS A 19 -3.22 5.43 -5.55
CA LYS A 19 -4.24 4.74 -4.74
C LYS A 19 -4.78 3.50 -5.45
N ALA A 20 -5.11 3.62 -6.74
CA ALA A 20 -5.64 2.51 -7.54
C ALA A 20 -4.62 1.35 -7.63
N VAL A 21 -3.35 1.67 -7.89
CA VAL A 21 -2.28 0.66 -7.96
C VAL A 21 -2.02 0.03 -6.59
N SER A 22 -2.02 0.80 -5.50
CA SER A 22 -1.89 0.24 -4.15
C SER A 22 -3.00 -0.76 -3.85
N LEU A 23 -4.26 -0.41 -4.14
CA LEU A 23 -5.40 -1.32 -3.96
C LEU A 23 -5.26 -2.58 -4.82
N LEU A 24 -4.85 -2.43 -6.07
CA LEU A 24 -4.66 -3.55 -6.99
C LEU A 24 -3.55 -4.50 -6.50
N ILE A 25 -2.42 -3.98 -6.02
CA ILE A 25 -1.32 -4.80 -5.48
C ILE A 25 -1.77 -5.55 -4.22
N ILE A 26 -2.52 -4.90 -3.33
CA ILE A 26 -3.08 -5.54 -2.14
C ILE A 26 -4.02 -6.68 -2.55
N LEU A 27 -4.93 -6.41 -3.49
CA LEU A 27 -5.92 -7.38 -3.97
C LEU A 27 -5.24 -8.58 -4.65
N LEU A 28 -4.25 -8.33 -5.53
CA LEU A 28 -3.45 -9.36 -6.19
C LEU A 28 -2.69 -10.21 -5.17
N SER A 29 -2.07 -9.57 -4.19
CA SER A 29 -1.34 -10.30 -3.15
C SER A 29 -2.27 -11.18 -2.33
N PHE A 30 -3.45 -10.67 -1.97
CA PHE A 30 -4.47 -11.45 -1.26
C PHE A 30 -5.00 -12.58 -2.12
N TRP A 31 -5.16 -12.37 -3.44
CA TRP A 31 -5.61 -13.38 -4.39
C TRP A 31 -4.59 -14.51 -4.58
N ILE A 32 -3.32 -14.17 -4.82
CA ILE A 32 -2.22 -15.15 -4.97
C ILE A 32 -2.10 -15.97 -3.68
N LYS A 33 -2.18 -15.30 -2.53
CA LYS A 33 -2.07 -15.96 -1.23
C LYS A 33 -3.30 -16.80 -0.91
N GLY A 34 -4.50 -16.32 -1.23
CA GLY A 34 -5.76 -17.07 -1.09
C GLY A 34 -5.78 -18.32 -1.95
N LYS A 35 -5.30 -18.23 -3.20
CA LYS A 35 -5.12 -19.40 -4.07
C LYS A 35 -4.14 -20.41 -3.46
N LYS A 36 -3.02 -19.94 -2.88
CA LYS A 36 -2.02 -20.81 -2.22
C LYS A 36 -2.54 -21.46 -0.93
N LEU A 37 -3.39 -20.77 -0.17
CA LEU A 37 -4.02 -21.26 1.06
C LEU A 37 -5.36 -21.99 0.82
N HIS A 38 -5.72 -22.21 -0.45
CA HIS A 38 -6.96 -22.88 -0.86
C HIS A 38 -8.23 -22.26 -0.27
N PHE A 39 -8.17 -20.96 0.07
CA PHE A 39 -9.22 -20.21 0.79
C PHE A 39 -9.73 -20.88 2.09
N ASN A 40 -8.94 -21.76 2.70
CA ASN A 40 -9.35 -22.45 3.92
C ASN A 40 -9.19 -21.54 5.15
N SER A 41 -10.28 -21.35 5.90
CA SER A 41 -10.32 -20.51 7.12
C SER A 41 -9.21 -20.88 8.11
N ASN A 42 -8.99 -22.17 8.37
CA ASN A 42 -7.98 -22.60 9.34
C ASN A 42 -6.54 -22.26 8.90
N GLN A 43 -6.27 -22.32 7.60
CA GLN A 43 -4.95 -21.94 7.08
C GLN A 43 -4.74 -20.43 7.12
N TRP A 44 -5.79 -19.66 6.84
CA TRP A 44 -5.77 -18.20 6.99
C TRP A 44 -5.53 -17.79 8.44
N ASP A 45 -6.21 -18.44 9.40
CA ASP A 45 -6.02 -18.19 10.82
C ASP A 45 -4.57 -18.47 11.26
N ASN A 46 -4.01 -19.62 10.87
CA ASN A 46 -2.60 -19.93 11.14
C ASN A 46 -1.65 -18.92 10.48
N PHE A 47 -1.98 -18.45 9.28
CA PHE A 47 -1.19 -17.43 8.59
C PHE A 47 -1.20 -16.09 9.32
N PHE A 48 -2.36 -15.64 9.84
CA PHE A 48 -2.44 -14.44 10.66
C PHE A 48 -1.73 -14.60 12.01
N LEU A 49 -1.79 -15.79 12.62
CA LEU A 49 -1.07 -16.08 13.87
C LEU A 49 0.46 -16.10 13.68
N GLN A 50 0.95 -16.58 12.54
CA GLN A 50 2.38 -16.64 12.23
C GLN A 50 2.96 -15.31 11.71
N LEU A 51 2.11 -14.35 11.33
CA LEU A 51 2.59 -13.06 10.87
C LEU A 51 3.05 -12.20 12.06
N SER A 52 4.35 -11.95 12.14
CA SER A 52 4.88 -10.98 13.09
C SER A 52 4.62 -9.54 12.64
N ASP A 53 4.49 -8.65 13.61
CA ASP A 53 4.37 -7.20 13.41
C ASP A 53 5.42 -6.64 12.42
N LYS A 54 6.65 -7.17 12.48
CA LYS A 54 7.76 -6.78 11.59
C LYS A 54 7.49 -7.17 10.13
N LYS A 55 6.97 -8.37 9.88
CA LYS A 55 6.65 -8.85 8.52
C LYS A 55 5.51 -8.05 7.91
N LEU A 56 4.48 -7.72 8.70
CA LEU A 56 3.36 -6.91 8.25
C LEU A 56 3.80 -5.49 7.85
N GLN A 57 4.63 -4.85 8.70
CA GLN A 57 5.15 -3.52 8.40
C GLN A 57 6.02 -3.52 7.14
N HIS A 58 6.93 -4.48 7.01
CA HIS A 58 7.79 -4.59 5.83
C HIS A 58 6.96 -4.83 4.56
N TYR A 59 5.92 -5.65 4.66
CA TYR A 59 4.99 -5.90 3.56
C TYR A 59 4.21 -4.64 3.17
N ALA A 60 3.63 -3.91 4.13
CA ALA A 60 2.89 -2.67 3.86
C ALA A 60 3.78 -1.59 3.21
N VAL A 61 5.01 -1.43 3.71
CA VAL A 61 6.00 -0.52 3.13
C VAL A 61 6.39 -0.96 1.72
N SER A 62 6.62 -2.26 1.50
CA SER A 62 6.97 -2.81 0.19
C SER A 62 5.86 -2.58 -0.84
N VAL A 63 4.61 -2.86 -0.49
CA VAL A 63 3.44 -2.59 -1.35
C VAL A 63 3.34 -1.12 -1.69
N TYR A 64 3.55 -0.23 -0.71
CA TYR A 64 3.50 1.20 -0.93
C TYR A 64 4.62 1.68 -1.87
N ILE A 65 5.86 1.25 -1.64
CA ILE A 65 7.01 1.59 -2.51
C ILE A 65 6.77 1.09 -3.93
N ALA A 66 6.32 -0.15 -4.10
CA ALA A 66 5.99 -0.71 -5.42
C ALA A 66 4.91 0.12 -6.13
N ALA A 67 3.83 0.47 -5.43
CA ALA A 67 2.77 1.31 -5.97
C ALA A 67 3.28 2.72 -6.35
N ALA A 68 4.11 3.31 -5.51
CA ALA A 68 4.69 4.62 -5.75
C ALA A 68 5.59 4.61 -7.00
N VAL A 69 6.45 3.59 -7.15
CA VAL A 69 7.33 3.42 -8.31
C VAL A 69 6.51 3.27 -9.59
N ILE A 70 5.53 2.36 -9.62
CA ILE A 70 4.66 2.14 -10.78
C ILE A 70 3.89 3.43 -11.16
N SER A 71 3.34 4.13 -10.16
CA SER A 71 2.68 5.43 -10.35
C SER A 71 3.65 6.49 -10.90
N SER A 72 4.93 6.47 -10.50
CA SER A 72 5.94 7.41 -11.02
C SER A 72 6.31 7.13 -12.46
N VAL A 73 6.49 5.85 -12.81
CA VAL A 73 6.75 5.42 -14.19
C VAL A 73 5.59 5.83 -15.10
N ALA A 74 4.35 5.59 -14.68
CA ALA A 74 3.17 6.01 -15.45
C ALA A 74 3.08 7.54 -15.63
N ALA A 75 3.35 8.32 -14.58
CA ALA A 75 3.38 9.78 -14.67
C ALA A 75 4.50 10.29 -15.61
N PHE A 76 5.66 9.64 -15.60
CA PHE A 76 6.75 9.95 -16.52
C PHE A 76 6.36 9.75 -17.99
N PHE A 77 5.68 8.63 -18.31
CA PHE A 77 5.17 8.40 -19.67
C PHE A 77 4.15 9.46 -20.10
N LEU A 78 3.26 9.91 -19.20
CA LEU A 78 2.34 11.00 -19.46
C LEU A 78 3.07 12.33 -19.75
N PHE A 79 4.07 12.68 -18.94
CA PHE A 79 4.87 13.90 -19.17
C PHE A 79 5.64 13.84 -20.49
N LYS A 80 6.22 12.69 -20.83
CA LYS A 80 6.91 12.47 -22.11
C LYS A 80 5.95 12.63 -23.29
N ALA A 81 4.73 12.08 -23.20
CA ALA A 81 3.71 12.23 -24.22
C ALA A 81 3.27 13.69 -24.44
N THR A 82 3.32 14.53 -23.40
CA THR A 82 3.00 15.97 -23.50
C THR A 82 4.13 16.85 -24.04
N GLY A 83 5.29 16.29 -24.44
CA GLY A 83 6.40 17.05 -25.02
C GLY A 83 7.17 17.94 -24.03
N TYR A 84 7.01 17.71 -22.73
CA TYR A 84 7.55 18.57 -21.67
C TYR A 84 9.03 18.24 -21.39
N SER A 85 9.96 19.01 -21.96
CA SER A 85 11.41 18.76 -21.84
C SER A 85 11.97 18.81 -20.40
N ARG A 86 11.24 19.42 -19.45
CA ARG A 86 11.58 19.51 -18.01
C ARG A 86 10.67 18.65 -17.10
N GLY A 87 9.83 17.80 -17.68
CA GLY A 87 8.85 16.99 -16.94
C GLY A 87 9.47 15.95 -16.01
N LEU A 88 10.70 15.51 -16.30
CA LEU A 88 11.47 14.58 -15.47
C LEU A 88 11.76 15.12 -14.07
N GLU A 89 12.33 16.33 -13.98
CA GLU A 89 12.72 16.96 -12.71
C GLU A 89 11.49 17.21 -11.82
N ILE A 90 10.41 17.71 -12.40
CA ILE A 90 9.15 18.00 -11.68
C ILE A 90 8.52 16.69 -11.17
N THR A 91 8.51 15.63 -11.99
CA THR A 91 7.99 14.32 -11.57
C THR A 91 8.81 13.73 -10.43
N LEU A 92 10.13 13.88 -10.50
CA LEU A 92 11.05 13.41 -9.47
C LEU A 92 10.84 14.17 -8.15
N LEU A 93 10.67 15.49 -8.18
CA LEU A 93 10.37 16.29 -7.00
C LEU A 93 9.04 15.93 -6.36
N ILE A 94 7.98 15.75 -7.16
CA ILE A 94 6.66 15.30 -6.68
C ILE A 94 6.76 13.89 -6.07
N PHE A 95 7.57 13.01 -6.67
CA PHE A 95 7.79 11.67 -6.17
C PHE A 95 8.51 11.66 -4.83
N ILE A 96 9.62 12.40 -4.70
CA ILE A 96 10.40 12.50 -3.46
C ILE A 96 9.55 13.15 -2.35
N GLY A 97 8.86 14.25 -2.67
CA GLY A 97 7.97 14.93 -1.73
C GLY A 97 6.82 14.02 -1.25
N GLY A 98 6.20 13.27 -2.16
CA GLY A 98 5.14 12.32 -1.84
C GLY A 98 5.62 11.15 -0.97
N LEU A 99 6.83 10.64 -1.23
CA LEU A 99 7.48 9.64 -0.38
C LEU A 99 7.76 10.19 1.02
N ALA A 100 8.31 11.39 1.13
CA ALA A 100 8.66 12.01 2.40
C ALA A 100 7.42 12.27 3.29
N ILE A 101 6.36 12.88 2.73
CA ILE A 101 5.11 13.14 3.46
C ILE A 101 4.48 11.83 3.94
N THR A 102 4.50 10.80 3.10
CA THR A 102 3.88 9.53 3.44
C THR A 102 4.70 8.73 4.43
N ALA A 103 6.03 8.73 4.31
CA ALA A 103 6.93 8.13 5.29
C ALA A 103 6.76 8.80 6.65
N TYR A 104 6.66 10.14 6.68
CA TYR A 104 6.39 10.90 7.88
C TYR A 104 5.02 10.52 8.50
N LYS A 105 3.96 10.48 7.69
CA LYS A 105 2.61 10.09 8.15
C LYS A 105 2.54 8.64 8.63
N TRP A 106 3.28 7.75 7.96
CA TRP A 106 3.40 6.35 8.34
C TRP A 106 4.10 6.19 9.69
N HIS A 107 5.23 6.86 9.88
CA HIS A 107 6.01 6.78 11.11
C HIS A 107 5.30 7.41 12.31
N THR A 108 4.51 8.48 12.09
CA THR A 108 3.83 9.20 13.16
C THR A 108 2.48 8.62 13.58
N LYS A 109 1.66 8.13 12.63
CA LYS A 109 0.28 7.69 12.92
C LYS A 109 -0.10 6.35 12.27
N GLY A 110 0.45 6.06 11.09
CA GLY A 110 0.06 4.88 10.31
C GLY A 110 0.48 3.56 10.96
N LYS A 111 1.71 3.50 11.50
CA LYS A 111 2.30 2.32 12.10
C LYS A 111 1.48 1.80 13.28
N ASP A 112 1.18 2.68 14.24
CA ASP A 112 0.48 2.27 15.47
C ASP A 112 -0.98 1.92 15.20
N TYR A 113 -1.65 2.65 14.29
CA TYR A 113 -3.01 2.34 13.89
C TYR A 113 -3.14 0.95 13.25
N LEU A 114 -2.26 0.62 12.30
CA LEU A 114 -2.28 -0.70 11.67
C LEU A 114 -1.91 -1.81 12.64
N MET A 115 -0.96 -1.56 13.54
CA MET A 115 -0.54 -2.56 14.51
C MET A 115 -1.63 -2.85 15.54
N LYS A 116 -2.35 -1.82 15.99
CA LYS A 116 -3.50 -1.98 16.89
C LYS A 116 -4.58 -2.85 16.23
N ARG A 117 -5.00 -2.47 15.03
CA ARG A 117 -6.05 -3.19 14.28
C ARG A 117 -5.64 -4.61 13.91
N TYR A 118 -4.36 -4.81 13.60
CA TYR A 118 -3.83 -6.13 13.31
C TYR A 118 -3.81 -7.03 14.53
N ARG A 119 -3.41 -6.53 15.70
CA ARG A 119 -3.35 -7.31 16.96
C ARG A 119 -4.74 -7.73 17.47
N GLU A 120 -5.80 -7.03 17.10
CA GLU A 120 -7.17 -7.42 17.45
C GLU A 120 -7.59 -8.73 16.74
N ILE A 121 -7.16 -8.93 15.50
CA ILE A 121 -7.52 -10.10 14.68
C ILE A 121 -7.06 -11.44 15.32
N PRO A 122 -5.77 -11.69 15.61
CA PRO A 122 -5.32 -12.96 16.19
C PRO A 122 -5.85 -13.15 17.62
N LYS A 123 -6.09 -12.07 18.39
CA LYS A 123 -6.71 -12.17 19.70
C LYS A 123 -8.13 -12.74 19.61
N THR A 124 -8.96 -12.20 18.72
CA THR A 124 -10.32 -12.72 18.51
C THR A 124 -10.34 -14.15 17.98
N ILE A 125 -9.37 -14.55 17.16
CA ILE A 125 -9.23 -15.92 16.66
C ILE A 125 -8.85 -16.88 17.79
N LEU A 126 -7.89 -16.50 18.66
CA LEU A 126 -7.47 -17.31 19.81
C LEU A 126 -8.59 -17.47 20.83
N GLU A 127 -9.32 -16.39 21.12
CA GLU A 127 -10.46 -16.40 22.03
C GLU A 127 -11.56 -17.37 21.57
N LYS A 128 -11.96 -17.28 20.30
CA LYS A 128 -12.92 -18.23 19.70
C LYS A 128 -12.45 -19.69 19.72
N ARG A 129 -11.14 -19.93 19.58
CA ARG A 129 -10.60 -21.30 19.60
C ARG A 129 -10.62 -21.89 21.01
N ASN A 130 -10.30 -21.07 22.02
CA ASN A 130 -10.29 -21.51 23.42
C ASN A 130 -11.70 -21.80 23.95
N GLU A 131 -12.68 -20.95 23.64
CA GLU A 131 -14.10 -21.17 23.98
C GLU A 131 -14.61 -22.50 23.41
N LYS A 132 -14.25 -22.82 22.17
CA LYS A 132 -14.66 -24.06 21.49
C LYS A 132 -13.97 -25.33 22.01
N THR A 133 -12.93 -25.20 22.84
CA THR A 133 -12.18 -26.33 23.42
C THR A 133 -12.61 -26.62 24.86
N THR A 134 -13.38 -25.71 25.48
CA THR A 134 -13.91 -25.85 26.85
C THR A 134 -15.34 -26.40 26.91
N ASP A 135 -15.99 -26.59 25.76
CA ASP A 135 -17.25 -27.34 25.59
C ASP A 135 -16.96 -28.81 25.19
#